data_AF-A0DR63-F1
#
_entry.id   AF-A0DR63-F1
#
_cell.length_a   1.000
_cell.length_b   1.000
_cell.length_c   1.000
_cell.angle_alpha   90.00
_cell.angle_beta   90.00
_cell.angle_gamma   90.00
#
_symmetry.space_group_name_H-M   'P 1'
#
loop_
_entity.id
_entity.type
_entity.pdbx_description
1 polymer ?
#
loop_
_entity_poly.entity_id
_entity_poly.type
_entity_poly.pdbx_seq_one_letter_code
_entity_poly.pdbx_strand_id
1 'polypeptide(L)'
;MKFQRIQTTFNIFNGQEKMLEKWYFEGKKQEIWKESINNYRMYIIFINTNRRAQVFQSGEYLNNQSKGYWKFIFEDDEIGGGYYNEYGLKSGKSLYQQSKQLKLIKAKAKSLMKVNTKMAF
;
A
#
# COMPACT_ATOMS: atom_id res chain seq x y z
N MET A 1 -15.06 -14.77 -26.10
CA MET A 1 -14.60 -13.63 -25.27
C MET A 1 -13.09 -13.53 -25.43
N LYS A 2 -12.53 -12.40 -25.88
CA LYS A 2 -11.09 -12.25 -26.15
C LYS A 2 -10.42 -11.49 -25.01
N PHE A 3 -9.53 -12.14 -24.27
CA PHE A 3 -8.64 -11.48 -23.32
C PHE A 3 -7.31 -11.18 -24.03
N GLN A 4 -6.80 -9.96 -23.91
CA GLN A 4 -5.46 -9.62 -24.35
C GLN A 4 -4.54 -9.58 -23.13
N ARG A 5 -3.58 -10.52 -23.07
CA ARG A 5 -2.48 -10.49 -22.11
C ARG A 5 -1.45 -9.49 -22.62
N ILE A 6 -1.32 -8.32 -21.99
CA ILE A 6 -0.55 -7.22 -22.57
C ILE A 6 0.84 -7.08 -21.95
N GLN A 7 1.09 -7.52 -20.70
CA GLN A 7 2.44 -7.51 -20.12
C GLN A 7 2.51 -8.27 -18.79
N THR A 8 3.52 -9.11 -18.63
CA THR A 8 3.95 -9.64 -17.33
C THR A 8 5.11 -8.77 -16.86
N THR A 9 4.90 -7.97 -15.82
CA THR A 9 6.00 -7.28 -15.14
C THR A 9 6.40 -8.09 -13.92
N PHE A 10 7.66 -8.53 -13.89
CA PHE A 10 8.26 -9.15 -12.72
C PHE A 10 8.67 -8.04 -11.75
N ASN A 11 8.11 -8.06 -10.55
CA ASN A 11 8.66 -7.30 -9.44
C ASN A 11 9.30 -8.30 -8.48
N ILE A 12 10.60 -8.12 -8.23
CA ILE A 12 11.31 -8.84 -7.18
C ILE A 12 10.96 -8.14 -5.87
N PHE A 13 10.20 -8.81 -5.01
CA PHE A 13 9.90 -8.32 -3.66
C PHE A 13 10.36 -9.38 -2.66
N ASN A 14 11.28 -9.03 -1.75
CA ASN A 14 11.91 -9.96 -0.80
C ASN A 14 12.53 -11.22 -1.43
N GLY A 15 13.10 -11.11 -2.63
CA GLY A 15 13.70 -12.26 -3.33
C GLY A 15 12.68 -13.28 -3.85
N GLN A 16 11.37 -13.01 -3.74
CA GLN A 16 10.33 -13.77 -4.41
C GLN A 16 9.83 -13.00 -5.63
N GLU A 17 9.85 -13.66 -6.79
CA GLU A 17 9.18 -13.16 -7.99
C GLU A 17 7.67 -13.29 -7.79
N LYS A 18 6.97 -12.15 -7.67
CA LYS A 18 5.51 -12.14 -7.78
C LYS A 18 5.14 -11.61 -9.15
N MET A 19 4.60 -12.49 -9.99
CA MET A 19 3.94 -12.09 -11.23
C MET A 19 2.73 -11.24 -10.89
N LEU A 20 2.73 -10.00 -11.37
CA LEU A 20 1.51 -9.19 -11.45
C LEU A 20 0.99 -9.31 -12.88
N GLU A 21 0.00 -10.15 -13.07
CA GLU A 21 -0.72 -10.23 -14.33
C GLU A 21 -1.67 -9.04 -14.43
N LYS A 22 -1.42 -8.17 -15.40
CA LYS A 22 -2.29 -7.03 -15.71
C LYS A 22 -3.35 -7.51 -16.71
N TRP A 23 -4.59 -7.60 -16.26
CA TRP A 23 -5.71 -8.01 -17.10
C TRP A 23 -6.48 -6.80 -17.62
N TYR A 24 -6.51 -6.65 -18.94
CA TYR A 24 -7.37 -5.70 -19.62
C TYR A 24 -8.48 -6.45 -20.35
N PHE A 25 -9.72 -6.00 -20.14
CA PHE A 25 -10.88 -6.43 -20.91
C PHE A 25 -11.42 -5.21 -21.66
N GLU A 26 -11.43 -5.27 -22.99
CA GLU A 26 -11.88 -4.15 -23.85
C GLU A 26 -11.14 -2.82 -23.55
N GLY A 27 -9.85 -2.90 -23.27
CA GLY A 27 -9.03 -1.72 -22.92
C GLY A 27 -9.28 -1.16 -21.51
N LYS A 28 -10.08 -1.86 -20.68
CA LYS A 28 -10.35 -1.46 -19.29
C LYS A 28 -9.70 -2.42 -18.30
N LYS A 29 -9.14 -1.89 -17.23
CA LYS A 29 -8.60 -2.66 -16.09
C LYS A 29 -9.73 -3.44 -15.42
N GLN A 30 -9.43 -4.70 -15.10
CA GLN A 30 -10.31 -5.61 -14.37
C GLN A 30 -9.49 -6.35 -13.30
N GLU A 31 -10.19 -6.87 -12.27
CA GLU A 31 -9.64 -7.75 -11.23
C GLU A 31 -8.64 -7.07 -10.28
N ILE A 32 -7.73 -7.85 -9.67
CA ILE A 32 -6.81 -7.38 -8.63
C ILE A 32 -5.59 -6.73 -9.26
N TRP A 33 -5.29 -5.51 -8.82
CA TRP A 33 -4.13 -4.75 -9.23
C TRP A 33 -3.22 -4.45 -8.05
N LYS A 34 -1.94 -4.28 -8.35
CA LYS A 34 -0.94 -3.69 -7.47
C LYS A 34 -0.13 -2.67 -8.26
N GLU A 35 -0.14 -1.43 -7.80
CA GLU A 35 0.45 -0.29 -8.52
C GLU A 35 1.37 0.49 -7.60
N SER A 36 2.51 0.93 -8.11
CA SER A 36 3.38 1.86 -7.40
C SER A 36 2.77 3.26 -7.43
N ILE A 37 2.69 3.90 -6.26
CA ILE A 37 2.25 5.29 -6.16
C ILE A 37 3.47 6.18 -6.32
N ASN A 38 3.61 6.76 -7.51
CA ASN A 38 4.63 7.76 -7.75
C ASN A 38 4.31 9.01 -6.92
N ASN A 39 5.34 9.63 -6.33
CA ASN A 39 5.23 10.87 -5.55
C ASN A 39 4.42 10.79 -4.26
N TYR A 40 4.28 9.60 -3.65
CA TYR A 40 3.78 9.52 -2.28
C TYR A 40 4.80 10.16 -1.33
N ARG A 41 4.69 11.48 -1.11
CA ARG A 41 5.50 12.24 -0.15
C ARG A 41 5.06 11.86 1.25
N MET A 42 5.64 10.79 1.79
CA MET A 42 5.41 10.40 3.17
C MET A 42 6.12 11.40 4.10
N TYR A 43 5.44 12.50 4.40
CA TYR A 43 5.98 13.70 5.05
C TYR A 43 6.47 13.52 6.50
N ILE A 44 6.23 12.36 7.14
CA ILE A 44 6.31 12.26 8.61
C ILE A 44 7.48 11.40 9.11
N ILE A 45 8.09 10.54 8.28
CA ILE A 45 9.11 9.58 8.75
C ILE A 45 10.47 9.75 8.07
N PHE A 46 10.51 10.32 6.86
CA PHE A 46 11.72 10.36 6.03
C PHE A 46 12.54 11.63 6.13
N ILE A 47 12.24 12.54 7.06
CA ILE A 47 12.97 13.83 7.18
C ILE A 47 14.49 13.58 7.43
N ASN A 48 14.87 12.43 7.99
CA ASN A 48 16.28 12.10 8.28
C ASN A 48 16.88 10.95 7.47
N THR A 49 16.13 10.32 6.55
CA THR A 49 16.71 9.29 5.68
C THR A 49 16.39 9.66 4.25
N ASN A 50 17.42 9.97 3.45
CA ASN A 50 17.30 10.33 2.03
C ASN A 50 16.85 9.15 1.14
N ARG A 51 16.02 8.25 1.68
CA ARG A 51 15.49 7.07 1.00
C ARG A 51 14.13 7.43 0.41
N ARG A 52 13.99 7.18 -0.89
CA ARG A 52 12.68 7.23 -1.56
C ARG A 52 11.86 6.04 -1.06
N ALA A 53 10.82 6.31 -0.27
CA ALA A 53 9.85 5.30 0.12
C ALA A 53 9.03 4.88 -1.10
N GLN A 54 9.02 3.58 -1.43
CA GLN A 54 8.13 3.04 -2.45
C GLN A 54 6.85 2.55 -1.78
N VAL A 55 5.74 3.22 -2.06
CA VAL A 55 4.40 2.83 -1.59
C VAL A 55 3.65 2.20 -2.75
N PHE A 56 2.96 1.11 -2.47
CA PHE A 56 2.06 0.46 -3.42
C PHE A 56 0.62 0.63 -2.97
N GLN A 57 -0.30 0.68 -3.92
CA GLN A 57 -1.72 0.43 -3.68
C GLN A 57 -2.10 -0.91 -4.28
N SER A 58 -3.04 -1.61 -3.63
CA SER A 58 -3.60 -2.84 -4.16
C SER A 58 -5.08 -2.94 -3.86
N GLY A 59 -5.85 -3.40 -4.85
CA GLY A 59 -7.30 -3.58 -4.74
C GLY A 59 -7.88 -4.03 -6.07
N GLU A 60 -9.20 -4.12 -6.14
CA GLU A 60 -9.92 -4.57 -7.33
C GLU A 60 -10.26 -3.38 -8.24
N TYR A 61 -10.08 -3.55 -9.55
CA TYR A 61 -10.64 -2.70 -10.59
C TYR A 61 -11.82 -3.40 -11.25
N LEU A 62 -12.87 -2.63 -11.54
CA LEU A 62 -13.97 -3.01 -12.41
C LEU A 62 -14.15 -1.88 -13.42
N ASN A 63 -13.94 -2.15 -14.71
CA ASN A 63 -14.11 -1.17 -15.78
C ASN A 63 -13.31 0.14 -15.56
N ASN A 64 -12.02 0.04 -15.22
CA ASN A 64 -11.15 1.18 -14.85
C ASN A 64 -11.52 1.91 -13.54
N GLN A 65 -12.50 1.44 -12.77
CA GLN A 65 -12.86 2.03 -11.48
C GLN A 65 -12.43 1.14 -10.32
N SER A 66 -11.87 1.75 -9.27
CA SER A 66 -11.53 1.05 -8.03
C SER A 66 -12.79 0.56 -7.33
N LYS A 67 -12.85 -0.71 -6.97
CA LYS A 67 -13.99 -1.34 -6.28
C LYS A 67 -13.51 -2.10 -5.05
N GLY A 68 -14.38 -2.19 -4.04
CA GLY A 68 -14.13 -3.01 -2.86
C GLY A 68 -12.99 -2.46 -2.00
N TYR A 69 -12.26 -3.35 -1.34
CA TYR A 69 -11.18 -2.95 -0.44
C TYR A 69 -9.89 -2.59 -1.19
N TRP A 70 -9.35 -1.42 -0.88
CA TRP A 70 -8.06 -0.95 -1.36
C TRP A 70 -7.12 -0.70 -0.19
N LYS A 71 -5.91 -1.24 -0.27
CA LYS A 71 -4.87 -1.09 0.75
C LYS A 71 -3.61 -0.44 0.21
N PHE A 72 -2.96 0.35 1.07
CA PHE A 72 -1.66 0.95 0.86
C PHE A 72 -0.60 0.10 1.57
N ILE A 73 0.42 -0.32 0.83
CA ILE A 73 1.48 -1.22 1.29
C ILE A 73 2.81 -0.48 1.24
N PHE A 74 3.58 -0.53 2.33
CA PHE A 74 4.93 -0.01 2.43
C PHE A 74 5.79 -1.02 3.20
N GLU A 75 6.91 -1.47 2.61
CA GLU A 75 7.77 -2.52 3.22
C GLU A 75 6.96 -3.76 3.66
N ASP A 76 6.07 -4.25 2.79
CA ASP A 76 5.07 -5.32 3.06
C ASP A 76 3.99 -5.04 4.11
N ASP A 77 4.13 -3.98 4.91
CA ASP A 77 3.15 -3.59 5.89
C ASP A 77 1.99 -2.82 5.24
N GLU A 78 0.76 -3.16 5.65
CA GLU A 78 -0.40 -2.35 5.34
C GLU A 78 -0.40 -1.08 6.20
N ILE A 79 -0.22 0.07 5.55
CA ILE A 79 -0.15 1.38 6.23
C ILE A 79 -1.47 2.15 6.20
N GLY A 80 -2.46 1.62 5.47
CA GLY A 80 -3.81 2.15 5.44
C GLY A 80 -4.63 1.57 4.29
N GLY A 81 -5.85 2.09 4.13
CA GLY A 81 -6.74 1.64 3.08
C GLY A 81 -8.12 2.30 3.14
N GLY A 82 -9.04 1.74 2.38
CA GLY A 82 -10.46 2.08 2.43
C GLY A 82 -11.28 1.27 1.43
N TYR A 83 -12.59 1.30 1.60
CA TYR A 83 -13.52 0.67 0.67
C TYR A 83 -13.95 1.67 -0.39
N TYR A 84 -14.17 1.18 -1.60
CA TYR A 84 -14.69 1.94 -2.74
C TYR A 84 -15.99 1.27 -3.20
N ASN A 85 -17.00 2.08 -3.46
CA ASN A 85 -18.28 1.60 -3.97
C ASN A 85 -18.20 1.32 -5.49
N GLU A 86 -19.31 0.88 -6.07
CA GLU A 86 -19.46 0.56 -7.49
C GLU A 86 -19.22 1.74 -8.45
N TYR A 87 -19.20 2.98 -7.94
CA TYR A 87 -18.90 4.19 -8.71
C TYR A 87 -17.45 4.65 -8.56
N GLY A 88 -16.60 3.89 -7.87
CA GLY A 88 -15.23 4.30 -7.58
C GLY A 88 -15.11 5.40 -6.53
N LEU A 89 -16.18 5.67 -5.77
CA LEU A 89 -16.16 6.61 -4.66
C LEU A 89 -15.80 5.88 -3.37
N LYS A 90 -14.90 6.48 -2.59
CA LYS A 90 -14.50 5.92 -1.31
C LYS A 90 -15.69 5.91 -0.33
N SER A 91 -16.10 4.73 0.12
CA SER A 91 -17.16 4.55 1.10
C SER A 91 -16.57 4.35 2.51
N GLY A 92 -17.09 5.11 3.48
CA GLY A 92 -16.77 4.97 4.91
C GLY A 92 -15.55 5.76 5.41
N LYS A 93 -15.28 5.62 6.72
CA LYS A 93 -14.11 6.22 7.36
C LYS A 93 -12.84 5.56 6.83
N SER A 94 -11.90 6.37 6.38
CA SER A 94 -10.56 5.89 6.01
C SER A 94 -9.93 5.12 7.17
N LEU A 95 -9.41 3.91 6.91
CA LEU A 95 -8.65 3.12 7.90
C LEU A 95 -7.39 3.84 8.42
N TYR A 96 -7.06 4.99 7.84
CA TYR A 96 -6.06 5.93 8.33
C TYR A 96 -6.25 6.32 9.82
N GLN A 97 -7.45 6.16 10.40
CA GLN A 97 -7.63 6.34 11.84
C GLN A 97 -6.99 5.22 12.70
N GLN A 98 -6.90 3.99 12.20
CA GLN A 98 -6.17 2.91 12.89
C GLN A 98 -4.64 3.09 12.80
N SER A 99 -4.13 3.68 11.71
CA SER A 99 -2.69 3.96 11.58
C SER A 99 -2.19 5.03 12.56
N LYS A 100 -3.06 5.93 13.05
CA LYS A 100 -2.76 6.81 14.18
C LYS A 100 -2.48 6.03 15.47
N GLN A 101 -3.25 4.98 15.76
CA GLN A 101 -2.99 4.12 16.91
C GLN A 101 -1.69 3.34 16.73
N LEU A 102 -1.41 2.84 15.53
CA LEU A 102 -0.15 2.15 15.23
C LEU A 102 1.07 3.08 15.40
N LYS A 103 0.97 4.35 14.97
CA LYS A 103 1.99 5.37 15.22
C LYS A 103 2.19 5.64 16.71
N LEU A 104 1.11 5.69 17.49
CA LEU A 104 1.18 5.87 18.93
C LEU A 104 1.86 4.66 19.61
N ILE A 105 1.54 3.45 19.18
CA ILE A 105 2.12 2.20 19.68
C ILE A 105 3.62 2.13 19.33
N LYS A 106 4.01 2.41 18.08
CA LYS A 106 5.41 2.42 17.65
C LYS A 106 6.23 3.51 18.35
N ALA A 107 5.65 4.72 18.56
CA ALA A 107 6.31 5.79 19.32
C ALA A 107 6.51 5.40 20.80
N LYS A 108 5.51 4.77 21.41
CA LYS A 108 5.58 4.29 22.79
C LYS A 108 6.63 3.18 22.96
N ALA A 109 6.68 2.22 22.03
CA ALA A 109 7.71 1.17 22.03
C ALA A 109 9.14 1.75 21.90
N LYS A 110 9.34 2.73 21.00
CA LYS A 110 10.65 3.38 20.83
C LYS A 110 11.08 4.19 22.05
N SER A 111 10.14 4.82 22.75
CA SER A 111 10.39 5.48 24.03
C SER A 111 10.86 4.49 25.10
N LEU A 112 10.16 3.36 25.25
CA LEU A 112 10.49 2.33 26.24
C LEU A 112 11.87 1.71 26.01
N MET A 113 12.26 1.48 24.76
CA MET A 113 13.61 0.93 24.45
C MET A 113 14.75 1.88 24.82
N LYS A 114 14.56 3.21 24.70
CA LYS A 114 15.59 4.20 25.07
C LYS A 114 15.83 4.30 26.57
N VAL A 115 14.85 3.93 27.39
CA VAL A 115 14.97 3.96 28.86
C VAL A 115 15.82 2.79 29.35
N ASN A 116 15.65 1.59 28.78
CA ASN A 116 16.40 0.41 29.19
C ASN A 116 17.90 0.47 28.82
N THR A 117 18.29 1.19 27.77
CA THR A 117 19.70 1.31 27.39
C THR A 117 20.52 2.15 28.40
N LYS A 118 19.86 2.96 29.24
CA LYS A 118 20.54 3.79 30.26
C LYS A 118 20.74 3.09 31.60
N MET A 119 20.10 1.95 31.85
CA MET A 119 20.23 1.19 33.11
C MET A 119 21.19 0.00 32.99
N ALA A 120 21.83 -0.19 31.84
CA ALA A 120 22.75 -1.30 31.57
C ALA A 120 24.23 -0.93 31.78
N PHE A 121 24.52 0.15 32.51
CA PHE A 121 25.88 0.59 32.87
C PHE A 121 26.02 0.68 34.38
#